data_AF-A0A177MIQ4-F1
#
_entry.id   AF-A0A177MIQ4-F1
#
_cell.length_a   1.000
_cell.length_b   1.000
_cell.length_c   1.000
_cell.angle_alpha   90.00
_cell.angle_beta   90.00
_cell.angle_gamma   90.00
#
_symmetry.space_group_name_H-M   'P 1'
#
loop_
_entity.id
_entity.type
_entity.pdbx_description
1 polymer ?
#
loop_
_entity_poly.entity_id
_entity_poly.type
_entity_poly.pdbx_seq_one_letter_code
_entity_poly.pdbx_strand_id
1 'polypeptide(L)'
;MKKNQLHVLQTGMTLIEIMIALLLGAFLLGGVIKIFVNAKQTYGMQEGLSRLQENSRYALEILSKDLRLSGFQGCISVTALTPTNTAAAPIIAPTPTSVIVGYNGSEASPATATWSPALPAALSGLATPITPGTDVITVVYGESCGGYLSADMASATSDVQISSSNTCGIAVGDPVLISSCNNADLFRASSGTTSTLIKHKNAANVDVPLPAICATPPCYKTTAEVFAYRAYSYFIRPGTSGEPSLFRFDNTKAESSSNPIEILEGIENLQILYGEDTDADGVANQYKTAANVTDITDVASVRISILARTSENLASQTLTYDYNGATGINPGDRRIRRVFNATLAVRNRLQ
;
A
#
# COMPACT_ATOMS: atom_id res chain seq x y z
N MET A 1 -12.19 15.20 -91.13
CA MET A 1 -12.85 16.10 -90.16
C MET A 1 -11.85 16.43 -89.05
N LYS A 2 -11.24 17.64 -89.08
CA LYS A 2 -10.30 18.10 -88.06
C LYS A 2 -11.08 18.59 -86.83
N LYS A 3 -10.86 17.98 -85.67
CA LYS A 3 -11.41 18.45 -84.38
C LYS A 3 -10.71 19.76 -83.99
N ASN A 4 -11.47 20.85 -83.88
CA ASN A 4 -11.00 22.10 -83.27
C ASN A 4 -10.79 21.85 -81.78
N GLN A 5 -9.53 21.81 -81.34
CA GLN A 5 -9.14 21.87 -79.94
C GLN A 5 -9.28 23.34 -79.52
N LEU A 6 -10.32 23.67 -78.75
CA LEU A 6 -10.45 24.97 -78.09
C LEU A 6 -9.36 25.08 -77.01
N HIS A 7 -8.32 25.87 -77.28
CA HIS A 7 -7.36 26.26 -76.26
C HIS A 7 -8.06 27.22 -75.29
N VAL A 8 -8.42 26.71 -74.11
CA VAL A 8 -8.87 27.55 -73.00
C VAL A 8 -7.69 28.44 -72.61
N LEU A 9 -7.82 29.75 -72.82
CA LEU A 9 -6.84 30.73 -72.38
C LEU A 9 -6.79 30.70 -70.84
N GLN A 10 -5.61 30.42 -70.30
CA GLN A 10 -5.37 30.45 -68.86
C GLN A 10 -5.41 31.92 -68.40
N THR A 11 -6.52 32.34 -67.80
CA THR A 11 -6.62 33.63 -67.11
C THR A 11 -5.76 33.56 -65.85
N GLY A 12 -4.69 34.36 -65.78
CA GLY A 12 -3.82 34.44 -64.62
C GLY A 12 -4.57 34.96 -63.38
N MET A 13 -4.17 34.50 -62.20
CA MET A 13 -4.73 34.97 -60.93
C MET A 13 -4.21 36.38 -60.63
N THR A 14 -5.09 37.24 -60.13
CA THR A 14 -4.71 38.57 -59.65
C THR A 14 -3.97 38.48 -58.32
N LEU A 15 -3.08 39.45 -58.04
CA LEU A 15 -2.38 39.53 -56.75
C LEU A 15 -3.38 39.56 -55.56
N ILE A 16 -4.52 40.23 -55.74
CA ILE A 16 -5.55 40.35 -54.72
C ILE A 16 -6.28 39.03 -54.45
N GLU A 17 -6.53 38.20 -55.47
CA GLU A 17 -7.11 36.86 -55.30
C GLU A 17 -6.16 35.94 -54.52
N ILE A 18 -4.85 36.02 -54.77
CA ILE A 18 -3.85 35.25 -54.01
C ILE A 18 -3.82 35.73 -52.54
N MET A 19 -3.89 37.04 -52.30
CA MET A 19 -3.92 37.58 -50.94
C MET A 19 -5.18 37.13 -50.17
N ILE A 20 -6.35 37.15 -50.82
CA ILE A 20 -7.61 36.70 -50.22
C ILE A 20 -7.57 35.18 -49.95
N ALA A 21 -7.09 34.39 -50.91
CA ALA A 21 -6.98 32.94 -50.77
C ALA A 21 -6.04 32.56 -49.61
N LEU A 22 -4.90 33.23 -49.48
CA LEU A 22 -3.96 33.02 -48.37
C LEU A 22 -4.56 33.43 -47.02
N LEU A 23 -5.28 34.56 -46.96
CA LEU A 23 -5.95 35.02 -45.75
C LEU A 23 -6.99 34.00 -45.26
N LEU A 24 -7.86 33.54 -46.17
CA LEU A 24 -8.89 32.56 -45.86
C LEU A 24 -8.28 31.20 -45.50
N GLY A 25 -7.24 30.76 -46.22
CA GLY A 25 -6.51 29.54 -45.92
C GLY A 25 -5.86 29.57 -44.53
N ALA A 26 -5.21 30.68 -44.17
CA ALA A 26 -4.62 30.87 -42.85
C ALA A 26 -5.68 30.90 -41.74
N PHE A 27 -6.83 31.56 -41.97
CA PHE A 27 -7.93 31.60 -41.02
C PHE A 27 -8.51 30.21 -40.74
N LEU A 28 -8.80 29.44 -41.80
CA LEU A 28 -9.32 28.07 -41.68
C LEU A 28 -8.31 27.15 -40.98
N LEU A 29 -7.03 27.21 -41.36
CA LEU A 29 -5.99 26.42 -40.73
C LEU A 29 -5.82 26.77 -39.25
N GLY A 30 -5.86 28.05 -38.89
CA GLY A 30 -5.84 28.51 -37.50
C GLY A 30 -7.00 27.94 -36.67
N GLY A 31 -8.20 27.90 -37.25
CA GLY A 31 -9.38 27.27 -36.64
C GLY A 31 -9.17 25.77 -36.38
N VAL A 32 -8.68 25.03 -37.38
CA VAL A 32 -8.43 23.58 -37.26
C VAL A 32 -7.34 23.28 -36.22
N ILE A 33 -6.25 24.05 -36.21
CA ILE A 33 -5.18 23.90 -35.20
C ILE A 33 -5.74 24.11 -33.79
N LYS A 34 -6.57 25.14 -33.59
CA LYS A 34 -7.19 25.40 -32.28
C LYS A 34 -8.07 24.24 -31.82
N ILE A 35 -8.90 23.68 -32.72
CA ILE A 35 -9.73 22.51 -32.42
C ILE A 35 -8.85 21.32 -32.04
N PHE A 36 -7.79 21.07 -32.81
CA PHE A 36 -6.88 19.95 -32.54
C PHE A 36 -6.16 20.09 -31.20
N VAL A 37 -5.66 21.28 -30.85
CA VAL A 37 -5.01 21.55 -29.55
C VAL A 37 -6.00 21.33 -28.40
N ASN A 38 -7.21 21.87 -28.50
CA ASN A 38 -8.26 21.70 -27.49
C ASN A 38 -8.65 20.23 -27.34
N ALA A 39 -8.77 19.50 -28.44
CA ALA A 39 -9.06 18.06 -28.43
C ALA A 39 -7.92 17.30 -27.72
N LYS A 40 -6.66 17.54 -28.09
CA LYS A 40 -5.51 16.91 -27.44
C LYS A 40 -5.44 17.19 -25.94
N GLN A 41 -5.69 18.43 -25.52
CA GLN A 41 -5.74 18.80 -24.10
C GLN A 41 -6.87 18.05 -23.38
N THR A 42 -8.05 17.97 -24.01
CA THR A 42 -9.20 17.25 -23.44
C THR A 42 -8.91 15.76 -23.31
N TYR A 43 -8.30 15.13 -24.33
CA TYR A 43 -7.89 13.72 -24.26
C TYR A 43 -6.86 13.47 -23.16
N GLY A 44 -5.84 14.33 -23.04
CA GLY A 44 -4.85 14.23 -21.97
C GLY A 44 -5.48 14.35 -20.57
N MET A 45 -6.43 15.27 -20.41
CA MET A 45 -7.18 15.41 -19.15
C MET A 45 -8.02 14.18 -18.84
N GLN A 46 -8.74 13.62 -19.81
CA GLN A 46 -9.55 12.41 -19.62
C GLN A 46 -8.69 11.21 -19.23
N GLU A 47 -7.60 10.97 -19.95
CA GLU A 47 -6.66 9.88 -19.66
C GLU A 47 -6.03 10.05 -18.27
N GLY A 48 -5.54 11.24 -17.93
CA GLY A 48 -4.95 11.52 -16.63
C GLY A 48 -5.93 11.32 -15.48
N LEU A 49 -7.19 11.73 -15.66
CA LEU A 49 -8.25 11.50 -14.67
C LEU A 49 -8.64 10.03 -14.54
N SER A 50 -8.59 9.26 -15.64
CA SER A 50 -8.84 7.81 -15.62
C SER A 50 -7.76 7.09 -14.83
N ARG A 51 -6.48 7.36 -15.16
CA ARG A 51 -5.33 6.79 -14.43
C ARG A 51 -5.34 7.17 -12.96
N LEU A 52 -5.62 8.43 -12.64
CA LEU A 52 -5.72 8.89 -11.26
C LEU A 52 -6.77 8.08 -10.48
N GLN A 53 -7.96 7.89 -11.04
CA GLN A 53 -9.03 7.13 -10.37
C GLN A 53 -8.71 5.63 -10.24
N GLU A 54 -8.17 5.02 -11.30
CA GLU A 54 -7.75 3.62 -11.28
C GLU A 54 -6.67 3.38 -10.23
N ASN A 55 -5.65 4.24 -10.24
CA ASN A 55 -4.55 4.18 -9.28
C ASN A 55 -5.08 4.35 -7.84
N SER A 56 -5.88 5.37 -7.57
CA SER A 56 -6.42 5.57 -6.22
C SER A 56 -7.29 4.40 -5.75
N ARG A 57 -8.09 3.79 -6.64
CA ARG A 57 -8.89 2.61 -6.31
C ARG A 57 -7.99 1.42 -5.94
N TYR A 58 -6.94 1.17 -6.70
CA TYR A 58 -5.98 0.10 -6.42
C TYR A 58 -5.22 0.32 -5.11
N ALA A 59 -4.76 1.56 -4.85
CA ALA A 59 -4.10 1.93 -3.59
C ALA A 59 -5.01 1.68 -2.38
N LEU A 60 -6.29 2.10 -2.45
CA LEU A 60 -7.23 1.83 -1.36
C LEU A 60 -7.55 0.34 -1.23
N GLU A 61 -7.62 -0.42 -2.32
CA GLU A 61 -7.88 -1.86 -2.29
C GLU A 61 -6.78 -2.62 -1.55
N ILE A 62 -5.51 -2.39 -1.88
CA ILE A 62 -4.38 -3.09 -1.25
C ILE A 62 -4.24 -2.71 0.24
N LEU A 63 -4.36 -1.42 0.56
CA LEU A 63 -4.35 -0.94 1.94
C LEU A 63 -5.50 -1.56 2.75
N SER A 64 -6.70 -1.55 2.17
CA SER A 64 -7.91 -2.07 2.81
C SER A 64 -7.84 -3.58 3.04
N LYS A 65 -7.27 -4.34 2.09
CA LYS A 65 -7.10 -5.79 2.22
C LYS A 65 -6.22 -6.11 3.43
N ASP A 66 -5.06 -5.49 3.50
CA ASP A 66 -4.07 -5.76 4.55
C ASP A 66 -4.54 -5.26 5.92
N LEU A 67 -5.19 -4.10 5.98
CA LEU A 67 -5.76 -3.56 7.22
C LEU A 67 -6.87 -4.44 7.79
N ARG A 68 -7.71 -5.04 6.94
CA ARG A 68 -8.75 -5.98 7.40
C ARG A 68 -8.17 -7.27 7.96
N LEU A 69 -6.98 -7.66 7.52
CA LEU A 69 -6.28 -8.84 8.02
C LEU A 69 -5.43 -8.54 9.25
N SER A 70 -5.19 -7.27 9.60
CA SER A 70 -4.41 -6.88 10.78
C SER A 70 -4.80 -7.69 12.01
N GLY A 71 -3.80 -8.33 12.62
CA GLY A 71 -3.91 -9.19 13.79
C GLY A 71 -4.53 -10.57 13.58
N PHE A 72 -4.86 -10.94 12.34
CA PHE A 72 -5.33 -12.29 12.04
C PHE A 72 -4.21 -13.31 12.28
N GLN A 73 -4.51 -14.37 13.01
CA GLN A 73 -3.58 -15.45 13.32
C GLN A 73 -4.27 -16.83 13.34
N GLY A 74 -5.37 -16.97 12.62
CA GLY A 74 -6.18 -18.19 12.60
C GLY A 74 -7.31 -18.16 13.64
N CYS A 75 -7.43 -19.23 14.43
CA CYS A 75 -8.61 -19.50 15.27
C CYS A 75 -8.73 -18.59 16.51
N ILE A 76 -7.63 -18.10 17.06
CA ILE A 76 -7.60 -17.35 18.32
C ILE A 76 -7.17 -15.90 18.09
N SER A 77 -7.79 -14.92 18.77
CA SER A 77 -7.40 -13.52 18.63
C SER A 77 -6.05 -13.25 19.29
N VAL A 78 -5.29 -12.26 18.77
CA VAL A 78 -3.97 -11.88 19.31
C VAL A 78 -4.04 -11.40 20.76
N THR A 79 -5.21 -10.89 21.16
CA THR A 79 -5.52 -10.44 22.52
C THR A 79 -5.69 -11.62 23.48
N ALA A 80 -6.29 -12.71 23.03
CA ALA A 80 -6.46 -13.91 23.84
C ALA A 80 -5.18 -14.75 23.93
N LEU A 81 -4.39 -14.82 22.85
CA LEU A 81 -3.13 -15.53 22.81
C LEU A 81 -2.13 -14.81 21.91
N THR A 82 -1.10 -14.22 22.52
CA THR A 82 0.05 -13.67 21.80
C THR A 82 0.99 -14.81 21.38
N PRO A 83 1.34 -14.94 20.08
CA PRO A 83 2.24 -15.99 19.62
C PRO A 83 3.62 -15.90 20.27
N THR A 84 4.19 -17.05 20.62
CA THR A 84 5.59 -17.08 21.07
C THR A 84 6.48 -16.82 19.86
N ASN A 85 7.30 -15.76 19.93
CA ASN A 85 8.21 -15.42 18.85
C ASN A 85 9.55 -16.12 19.01
N THR A 86 9.83 -17.08 18.13
CA THR A 86 11.13 -17.72 17.98
C THR A 86 11.87 -17.23 16.71
N ALA A 87 11.22 -16.44 15.85
CA ALA A 87 11.82 -15.93 14.62
C ALA A 87 12.95 -14.92 14.92
N ALA A 88 14.11 -15.11 14.29
CA ALA A 88 15.19 -14.13 14.37
C ALA A 88 14.81 -12.82 13.66
N ALA A 89 15.34 -11.69 14.16
CA ALA A 89 15.18 -10.37 13.56
C ALA A 89 15.73 -10.32 12.12
N PRO A 90 15.22 -9.42 11.25
CA PRO A 90 14.21 -8.40 11.50
C PRO A 90 12.79 -8.98 11.51
N ILE A 91 12.02 -8.71 12.57
CA ILE A 91 10.63 -9.17 12.68
C ILE A 91 9.88 -8.21 13.62
N ILE A 92 8.63 -7.91 13.30
CA ILE A 92 7.70 -7.31 14.27
C ILE A 92 6.85 -8.45 14.78
N ALA A 93 7.05 -8.87 16.03
CA ALA A 93 6.22 -9.92 16.63
C ALA A 93 4.78 -9.43 16.81
N PRO A 94 3.76 -10.26 16.57
CA PRO A 94 2.36 -9.86 16.70
C PRO A 94 1.99 -9.82 18.18
N THR A 95 1.69 -8.65 18.70
CA THR A 95 1.15 -8.40 20.03
C THR A 95 -0.08 -7.51 19.89
N PRO A 96 -0.98 -7.44 20.88
CA PRO A 96 -2.15 -6.56 20.82
C PRO A 96 -1.79 -5.11 20.46
N THR A 97 -0.60 -4.65 20.83
CA THR A 97 -0.10 -3.30 20.55
C THR A 97 0.68 -3.15 19.24
N SER A 98 1.09 -4.23 18.57
CA SER A 98 1.88 -4.19 17.34
C SER A 98 1.14 -4.61 16.07
N VAL A 99 -0.06 -5.21 16.20
CA VAL A 99 -0.87 -5.66 15.04
C VAL A 99 -1.25 -4.55 14.08
N ILE A 100 -1.40 -3.34 14.60
CA ILE A 100 -1.55 -2.11 13.83
C ILE A 100 -0.90 -0.97 14.60
N VAL A 101 0.00 -0.24 13.94
CA VAL A 101 0.74 0.88 14.51
C VAL A 101 0.74 2.02 13.50
N GLY A 102 0.40 3.21 13.97
CA GLY A 102 0.49 4.44 13.18
C GLY A 102 1.66 5.31 13.58
N TYR A 103 2.13 6.11 12.64
CA TYR A 103 3.10 7.17 12.88
C TYR A 103 2.63 8.41 12.16
N ASN A 104 2.24 9.44 12.91
CA ASN A 104 1.71 10.67 12.34
C ASN A 104 2.85 11.60 11.91
N GLY A 105 2.88 11.98 10.63
CA GLY A 105 3.96 12.79 10.03
C GLY A 105 3.85 14.30 10.25
N SER A 106 2.88 14.76 11.06
CA SER A 106 2.59 16.16 11.38
C SER A 106 2.39 17.06 10.15
N GLU A 107 1.15 17.17 9.68
CA GLU A 107 0.80 18.03 8.55
C GLU A 107 1.01 19.54 8.80
N ALA A 108 1.09 19.95 10.07
CA ALA A 108 1.30 21.34 10.45
C ALA A 108 2.76 21.80 10.26
N SER A 109 3.71 20.87 10.06
CA SER A 109 5.13 21.18 9.84
C SER A 109 5.76 20.26 8.77
N PRO A 110 5.30 20.35 7.51
CA PRO A 110 5.75 19.46 6.43
C PRO A 110 7.21 19.67 6.03
N ALA A 111 7.91 20.67 6.59
CA ALA A 111 9.33 20.90 6.36
C ALA A 111 10.24 20.13 7.35
N THR A 112 9.70 19.59 8.45
CA THR A 112 10.45 18.83 9.45
C THR A 112 10.05 17.38 9.43
N ALA A 113 11.00 16.50 9.14
CA ALA A 113 10.82 15.04 9.11
C ALA A 113 10.66 14.47 10.53
N THR A 114 9.52 14.72 11.16
CA THR A 114 9.19 14.27 12.51
C THR A 114 7.91 13.46 12.49
N TRP A 115 7.98 12.26 13.05
CA TRP A 115 6.81 11.41 13.25
C TRP A 115 6.53 11.23 14.74
N SER A 116 5.24 11.17 15.08
CA SER A 116 4.77 10.84 16.42
C SER A 116 3.73 9.72 16.37
N PRO A 117 3.98 8.56 17.01
CA PRO A 117 5.23 8.14 17.66
C PRO A 117 6.45 8.16 16.71
N ALA A 118 7.66 8.09 17.26
CA ALA A 118 8.88 8.06 16.45
C ALA A 118 8.94 6.81 15.56
N LEU A 119 9.40 6.98 14.32
CA LEU A 119 9.58 5.85 13.39
C LEU A 119 10.63 4.86 13.92
N PRO A 120 10.41 3.53 13.79
CA PRO A 120 11.42 2.52 14.03
C PRO A 120 12.66 2.75 13.14
N ALA A 121 13.83 2.30 13.61
CA ALA A 121 15.10 2.46 12.89
C ALA A 121 15.06 1.92 11.45
N ALA A 122 14.29 0.86 11.20
CA ALA A 122 14.12 0.29 9.86
C ALA A 122 13.44 1.24 8.86
N LEU A 123 12.61 2.17 9.35
CA LEU A 123 11.89 3.14 8.52
C LEU A 123 12.58 4.52 8.52
N SER A 124 13.09 4.97 9.66
CA SER A 124 13.81 6.23 9.76
C SER A 124 15.21 6.19 9.11
N GLY A 125 15.78 4.99 8.96
CA GLY A 125 17.08 4.76 8.33
C GLY A 125 17.06 4.49 6.82
N LEU A 126 15.89 4.56 6.16
CA LEU A 126 15.77 4.28 4.72
C LEU A 126 16.65 5.22 3.89
N ALA A 127 17.29 4.68 2.85
CA ALA A 127 18.17 5.44 1.96
C ALA A 127 17.44 6.56 1.21
N THR A 128 16.19 6.33 0.82
CA THR A 128 15.26 7.37 0.36
C THR A 128 14.23 7.61 1.47
N PRO A 129 14.25 8.79 2.10
CA PRO A 129 13.42 9.07 3.26
C PRO A 129 11.93 9.12 2.88
N ILE A 130 11.10 8.83 3.88
CA ILE A 130 9.65 9.00 3.80
C ILE A 130 9.34 10.50 3.65
N THR A 131 8.36 10.84 2.79
CA THR A 131 7.95 12.22 2.58
C THR A 131 7.41 12.82 3.89
N PRO A 132 8.02 13.90 4.43
CA PRO A 132 7.54 14.56 5.63
C PRO A 132 6.10 15.08 5.48
N GLY A 133 5.35 15.17 6.57
CA GLY A 133 3.93 15.54 6.54
C GLY A 133 3.01 14.41 6.07
N THR A 134 3.53 13.22 5.71
CA THR A 134 2.72 12.04 5.40
C THR A 134 2.77 11.01 6.52
N ASP A 135 1.66 10.33 6.74
CA ASP A 135 1.54 9.29 7.76
C ASP A 135 2.11 7.95 7.28
N VAL A 136 2.49 7.13 8.26
CA VAL A 136 2.93 5.75 8.05
C VAL A 136 2.03 4.82 8.86
N ILE A 137 1.65 3.70 8.26
CA ILE A 137 0.94 2.63 8.96
C ILE A 137 1.64 1.30 8.81
N THR A 138 1.85 0.62 9.92
CA THR A 138 2.34 -0.74 9.98
C THR A 138 1.23 -1.68 10.38
N VAL A 139 1.09 -2.79 9.66
CA VAL A 139 0.16 -3.88 9.98
C VAL A 139 0.90 -5.21 10.00
N VAL A 140 0.54 -6.08 10.93
CA VAL A 140 1.01 -7.46 10.95
C VAL A 140 -0.14 -8.45 10.98
N TYR A 141 0.01 -9.56 10.27
CA TYR A 141 -1.02 -10.61 10.15
C TYR A 141 -0.44 -11.91 9.59
N GLY A 142 -1.12 -13.03 9.85
CA GLY A 142 -0.95 -14.28 9.12
C GLY A 142 -1.77 -14.29 7.84
N GLU A 143 -1.18 -14.66 6.72
CA GLU A 143 -1.86 -14.90 5.46
C GLU A 143 -2.14 -16.40 5.32
N SER A 144 -3.41 -16.80 5.28
CA SER A 144 -3.79 -18.20 5.12
C SER A 144 -3.51 -18.67 3.70
N CYS A 145 -2.98 -19.89 3.59
CA CYS A 145 -2.85 -20.64 2.33
C CYS A 145 -3.37 -22.08 2.44
N GLY A 146 -4.20 -22.38 3.45
CA GLY A 146 -4.74 -23.72 3.66
C GLY A 146 -3.67 -24.75 4.04
N GLY A 147 -2.59 -24.32 4.71
CA GLY A 147 -1.49 -25.18 5.13
C GLY A 147 -1.81 -25.97 6.40
N TYR A 148 -2.79 -26.88 6.37
CA TYR A 148 -3.10 -27.73 7.53
C TYR A 148 -2.06 -28.81 7.73
N LEU A 149 -1.72 -29.08 9.00
CA LEU A 149 -0.78 -30.14 9.33
C LEU A 149 -1.26 -31.51 8.86
N SER A 150 -0.37 -32.30 8.27
CA SER A 150 -0.66 -33.70 7.90
C SER A 150 -0.37 -34.70 9.02
N ALA A 151 0.37 -34.26 10.06
CA ALA A 151 0.73 -35.06 11.21
C ALA A 151 0.92 -34.17 12.45
N ASP A 152 0.74 -34.74 13.63
CA ASP A 152 0.97 -34.04 14.90
C ASP A 152 2.46 -33.74 15.12
N MET A 153 2.77 -32.57 15.67
CA MET A 153 4.14 -32.22 16.08
C MET A 153 4.45 -32.85 17.44
N ALA A 154 4.99 -34.07 17.43
CA ALA A 154 5.22 -34.87 18.63
C ALA A 154 6.32 -34.33 19.58
N SER A 155 7.25 -33.52 19.07
CA SER A 155 8.37 -32.96 19.83
C SER A 155 8.78 -31.58 19.32
N ALA A 156 9.59 -30.87 20.11
CA ALA A 156 10.18 -29.58 19.73
C ALA A 156 11.23 -29.63 18.59
N THR A 157 11.44 -30.81 18.01
CA THR A 157 12.30 -31.04 16.84
C THR A 157 11.53 -31.58 15.65
N SER A 158 10.21 -31.75 15.77
CA SER A 158 9.36 -32.25 14.69
C SER A 158 9.31 -31.21 13.57
N ASP A 159 9.62 -31.62 12.34
CA ASP A 159 9.39 -30.78 11.17
C ASP A 159 7.88 -30.51 11.02
N VAL A 160 7.53 -29.36 10.44
CA VAL A 160 6.13 -28.96 10.20
C VAL A 160 5.68 -29.55 8.86
N GLN A 161 4.93 -30.64 8.90
CA GLN A 161 4.42 -31.33 7.70
C GLN A 161 3.02 -30.83 7.35
N ILE A 162 2.79 -30.42 6.10
CA ILE A 162 1.49 -29.93 5.63
C ILE A 162 0.89 -30.83 4.56
N SER A 163 -0.44 -30.97 4.61
CA SER A 163 -1.23 -31.93 3.82
C SER A 163 -1.26 -31.66 2.31
N SER A 164 -1.02 -30.43 1.91
CA SER A 164 -0.92 -30.00 0.51
C SER A 164 0.21 -29.01 0.34
N SER A 165 0.66 -28.83 -0.91
CA SER A 165 1.65 -27.79 -1.21
C SER A 165 1.16 -26.43 -0.75
N ASN A 166 1.97 -25.71 0.03
CA ASN A 166 1.61 -24.36 0.47
C ASN A 166 1.45 -23.45 -0.76
N THR A 167 0.32 -22.75 -0.84
CA THR A 167 0.04 -21.81 -1.93
C THR A 167 0.62 -20.42 -1.67
N CYS A 168 1.10 -20.16 -0.45
CA CYS A 168 1.81 -18.93 -0.09
C CYS A 168 3.25 -18.85 -0.63
N GLY A 169 3.83 -19.96 -1.11
CA GLY A 169 5.22 -20.01 -1.58
C GLY A 169 6.26 -19.83 -0.46
N ILE A 170 5.99 -20.32 0.76
CA ILE A 170 6.90 -20.29 1.91
C ILE A 170 8.25 -20.89 1.52
N ALA A 171 9.28 -20.07 1.56
CA ALA A 171 10.65 -20.43 1.25
C ALA A 171 11.55 -20.33 2.47
N VAL A 172 12.78 -20.82 2.34
CA VAL A 172 13.81 -20.70 3.38
C VAL A 172 14.02 -19.22 3.74
N GLY A 173 13.97 -18.91 5.03
CA GLY A 173 14.11 -17.57 5.59
C GLY A 173 12.79 -16.84 5.82
N ASP A 174 11.68 -17.28 5.21
CA ASP A 174 10.39 -16.62 5.40
C ASP A 174 9.86 -16.86 6.82
N PRO A 175 9.25 -15.83 7.45
CA PRO A 175 8.55 -16.02 8.71
C PRO A 175 7.23 -16.76 8.48
N VAL A 176 6.96 -17.70 9.36
CA VAL A 176 5.79 -18.58 9.35
C VAL A 176 5.14 -18.50 10.72
N LEU A 177 3.84 -18.31 10.71
CA LEU A 177 3.01 -18.39 11.90
C LEU A 177 2.31 -19.74 11.88
N ILE A 178 2.50 -20.56 12.90
CA ILE A 178 1.71 -21.77 13.12
C ILE A 178 0.73 -21.51 14.24
N SER A 179 -0.54 -21.89 14.03
CA SER A 179 -1.59 -21.58 14.98
C SER A 179 -2.64 -22.69 15.06
N SER A 180 -3.16 -22.86 16.27
CA SER A 180 -4.33 -23.64 16.62
C SER A 180 -5.23 -22.76 17.52
N CYS A 181 -6.39 -23.26 17.95
CA CYS A 181 -7.24 -22.49 18.85
C CYS A 181 -6.64 -22.30 20.28
N ASN A 182 -5.53 -22.98 20.61
CA ASN A 182 -4.95 -22.96 21.96
C ASN A 182 -3.46 -22.59 22.01
N ASN A 183 -2.74 -22.64 20.87
CA ASN A 183 -1.30 -22.40 20.78
C ASN A 183 -1.01 -21.63 19.50
N ALA A 184 -0.04 -20.72 19.54
CA ALA A 184 0.48 -20.01 18.37
C ALA A 184 1.98 -19.73 18.55
N ASP A 185 2.75 -19.94 17.49
CA ASP A 185 4.20 -19.71 17.45
C ASP A 185 4.58 -19.04 16.12
N LEU A 186 5.51 -18.09 16.20
CA LEU A 186 6.11 -17.40 15.06
C LEU A 186 7.57 -17.80 14.91
N PHE A 187 7.95 -18.36 13.78
CA PHE A 187 9.30 -18.86 13.50
C PHE A 187 9.71 -18.54 12.07
N ARG A 188 10.97 -18.79 11.69
CA ARG A 188 11.45 -18.75 10.30
C ARG A 188 11.66 -20.14 9.73
N ALA A 189 11.22 -20.32 8.50
CA ALA A 189 11.51 -21.51 7.72
C ALA A 189 13.04 -21.67 7.54
N SER A 190 13.58 -22.84 7.85
CA SER A 190 15.01 -23.14 7.78
C SER A 190 15.36 -23.94 6.53
N SER A 191 16.66 -24.22 6.36
CA SER A 191 17.17 -25.02 5.25
C SER A 191 16.49 -26.38 5.14
N GLY A 192 16.21 -26.81 3.90
CA GLY A 192 15.47 -28.04 3.61
C GLY A 192 13.95 -27.91 3.65
N THR A 193 13.41 -26.68 3.78
CA THR A 193 12.00 -26.39 3.54
C THR A 193 11.63 -26.67 2.08
N THR A 194 10.47 -27.29 1.87
CA THR A 194 9.87 -27.64 0.57
C THR A 194 8.40 -27.24 0.55
N SER A 195 7.67 -27.51 -0.54
CA SER A 195 6.26 -27.14 -0.64
C SER A 195 5.35 -27.84 0.39
N THR A 196 5.71 -29.02 0.91
CA THR A 196 4.90 -29.80 1.87
C THR A 196 5.58 -30.04 3.22
N LEU A 197 6.79 -29.52 3.41
CA LEU A 197 7.59 -29.71 4.62
C LEU A 197 8.27 -28.40 4.97
N ILE A 198 7.92 -27.80 6.10
CA ILE A 198 8.56 -26.59 6.61
C ILE A 198 9.50 -27.00 7.75
N LYS A 199 10.78 -26.68 7.59
CA LYS A 199 11.80 -26.91 8.63
C LYS A 199 11.98 -25.64 9.44
N HIS A 200 12.44 -25.75 10.68
CA HIS A 200 12.60 -24.59 11.58
C HIS A 200 13.89 -24.62 12.42
N LYS A 201 14.85 -25.49 12.08
CA LYS A 201 16.03 -25.73 12.92
C LYS A 201 16.94 -24.50 13.07
N ASN A 202 17.11 -24.12 14.33
CA ASN A 202 17.90 -23.10 15.02
C ASN A 202 18.55 -21.91 14.27
N ALA A 203 19.39 -22.04 13.24
CA ALA A 203 20.19 -20.87 12.79
C ALA A 203 19.37 -19.67 12.26
N ALA A 204 18.11 -19.89 11.86
CA ALA A 204 17.17 -18.83 11.44
C ALA A 204 16.22 -18.37 12.57
N ASN A 205 16.32 -18.97 13.74
CA ASN A 205 15.46 -18.76 14.89
C ASN A 205 16.34 -18.43 16.11
N VAL A 206 15.76 -17.83 17.14
CA VAL A 206 16.43 -17.74 18.45
C VAL A 206 16.31 -19.09 19.16
N ASP A 207 17.15 -19.36 20.16
CA ASP A 207 17.23 -20.63 20.94
C ASP A 207 15.97 -20.92 21.79
N VAL A 208 14.78 -20.84 21.20
CA VAL A 208 13.49 -21.18 21.77
C VAL A 208 12.97 -22.41 21.01
N PRO A 209 12.64 -23.52 21.70
CA PRO A 209 12.13 -24.72 21.04
C PRO A 209 10.79 -24.45 20.31
N LEU A 210 10.56 -25.11 19.17
CA LEU A 210 9.29 -25.06 18.42
C LEU A 210 8.69 -26.47 18.30
N PRO A 211 7.46 -26.73 18.79
CA PRO A 211 6.57 -25.80 19.49
C PRO A 211 7.16 -25.28 20.80
N ALA A 212 6.77 -24.07 21.20
CA ALA A 212 6.99 -23.60 22.57
C ALA A 212 6.24 -24.52 23.56
N ILE A 213 6.64 -24.50 24.83
CA ILE A 213 6.02 -25.33 25.87
C ILE A 213 4.51 -25.02 25.92
N CYS A 214 3.68 -26.03 25.63
CA CYS A 214 2.23 -25.96 25.80
C CYS A 214 1.78 -26.85 26.97
N ALA A 215 0.60 -26.55 27.52
CA ALA A 215 0.06 -27.27 28.69
C ALA A 215 -0.16 -28.77 28.46
N THR A 216 -0.52 -29.17 27.24
CA THR A 216 -0.80 -30.57 26.87
C THR A 216 -0.17 -30.92 25.51
N PRO A 217 1.02 -31.55 25.49
CA PRO A 217 1.63 -32.03 24.25
C PRO A 217 0.79 -33.12 23.54
N PRO A 218 0.82 -33.22 22.19
CA PRO A 218 1.50 -32.32 21.25
C PRO A 218 0.78 -30.97 21.10
N CYS A 219 1.55 -29.88 21.02
CA CYS A 219 1.01 -28.51 20.97
C CYS A 219 0.25 -28.22 19.68
N TYR A 220 0.68 -28.84 18.58
CA TYR A 220 0.03 -28.75 17.28
C TYR A 220 -0.34 -30.14 16.80
N LYS A 221 -1.61 -30.28 16.45
CA LYS A 221 -2.20 -31.48 15.85
C LYS A 221 -2.57 -31.19 14.39
N THR A 222 -3.07 -32.19 13.68
CA THR A 222 -3.62 -32.05 12.30
C THR A 222 -4.63 -30.92 12.09
N THR A 223 -5.25 -30.38 13.15
CA THR A 223 -6.15 -29.20 13.09
C THR A 223 -5.43 -27.86 13.07
N ALA A 224 -4.12 -27.83 13.29
CA ALA A 224 -3.32 -26.60 13.24
C ALA A 224 -3.05 -26.20 11.78
N GLU A 225 -2.94 -24.90 11.56
CA GLU A 225 -2.68 -24.30 10.25
C GLU A 225 -1.41 -23.47 10.29
N VAL A 226 -0.66 -23.50 9.19
CA VAL A 226 0.44 -22.56 8.93
C VAL A 226 -0.02 -21.41 8.04
N PHE A 227 0.42 -20.22 8.42
CA PHE A 227 0.17 -18.96 7.73
C PHE A 227 1.51 -18.36 7.32
N ALA A 228 1.56 -17.75 6.13
CA ALA A 228 2.69 -16.92 5.79
C ALA A 228 2.59 -15.61 6.58
N TYR A 229 3.60 -15.31 7.40
CA TYR A 229 3.54 -14.13 8.26
C TYR A 229 3.91 -12.88 7.46
N ARG A 230 3.11 -11.81 7.63
CA ARG A 230 3.27 -10.52 6.95
C ARG A 230 3.39 -9.41 7.97
N ALA A 231 4.35 -8.51 7.73
CA ALA A 231 4.52 -7.30 8.50
C ALA A 231 4.84 -6.14 7.57
N TYR A 232 3.84 -5.36 7.17
CA TYR A 232 3.98 -4.34 6.13
C TYR A 232 3.81 -2.93 6.69
N SER A 233 4.74 -2.05 6.33
CA SER A 233 4.59 -0.60 6.53
C SER A 233 4.28 0.08 5.20
N TYR A 234 3.23 0.89 5.17
CA TYR A 234 2.81 1.70 4.03
C TYR A 234 3.10 3.17 4.28
N PHE A 235 3.69 3.84 3.29
CA PHE A 235 4.09 5.25 3.39
C PHE A 235 4.29 5.87 1.99
N ILE A 236 4.42 7.20 1.96
CA ILE A 236 4.69 7.94 0.72
C ILE A 236 6.16 8.34 0.66
N ARG A 237 6.77 8.17 -0.51
CA ARG A 237 8.07 8.77 -0.85
C ARG A 237 8.19 8.96 -2.37
N PRO A 238 9.19 9.69 -2.86
CA PRO A 238 9.47 9.75 -4.29
C PRO A 238 9.82 8.37 -4.85
N GLY A 239 9.15 7.99 -5.94
CA GLY A 239 9.49 6.85 -6.77
C GLY A 239 10.69 7.12 -7.68
N THR A 240 11.01 6.15 -8.52
CA THR A 240 12.16 6.24 -9.46
C THR A 240 12.02 7.36 -10.48
N SER A 241 10.78 7.72 -10.84
CA SER A 241 10.43 8.85 -11.72
C SER A 241 10.52 10.22 -11.03
N GLY A 242 10.74 10.26 -9.71
CA GLY A 242 10.66 11.47 -8.89
C GLY A 242 9.22 11.87 -8.51
N GLU A 243 8.22 11.14 -9.02
CA GLU A 243 6.82 11.32 -8.63
C GLU A 243 6.56 10.69 -7.25
N PRO A 244 5.64 11.23 -6.44
CA PRO A 244 5.29 10.66 -5.16
C PRO A 244 4.48 9.39 -5.38
N SER A 245 4.86 8.36 -4.62
CA SER A 245 4.33 7.02 -4.80
C SER A 245 4.03 6.40 -3.45
N LEU A 246 3.03 5.52 -3.44
CA LEU A 246 2.78 4.63 -2.31
C LEU A 246 3.82 3.51 -2.33
N PHE A 247 4.57 3.38 -1.23
CA PHE A 247 5.53 2.32 -1.00
C PHE A 247 5.04 1.35 0.07
N ARG A 248 5.52 0.10 -0.02
CA ARG A 248 5.35 -0.93 0.99
C ARG A 248 6.71 -1.48 1.41
N PHE A 249 7.02 -1.39 2.69
CA PHE A 249 8.19 -2.01 3.31
C PHE A 249 7.79 -3.31 4.00
N ASP A 250 8.50 -4.39 3.69
CA ASP A 250 8.41 -5.67 4.38
C ASP A 250 9.33 -5.64 5.61
N ASN A 251 8.73 -5.51 6.80
CA ASN A 251 9.44 -5.47 8.08
C ASN A 251 10.03 -6.83 8.49
N THR A 252 9.81 -7.88 7.70
CA THR A 252 10.41 -9.20 7.91
C THR A 252 11.77 -9.35 7.23
N LYS A 253 12.20 -8.34 6.47
CA LYS A 253 13.42 -8.29 5.67
C LYS A 253 14.16 -6.96 5.90
N ALA A 254 15.48 -6.98 5.74
CA ALA A 254 16.26 -5.75 5.75
C ALA A 254 15.95 -4.89 4.50
N GLU A 255 16.34 -3.61 4.54
CA GLU A 255 16.33 -2.76 3.36
C GLU A 255 17.26 -3.35 2.28
N SER A 256 16.79 -3.31 1.02
CA SER A 256 17.53 -3.76 -0.14
C SER A 256 16.99 -3.10 -1.41
N SER A 257 17.55 -3.40 -2.57
CA SER A 257 17.00 -2.94 -3.85
C SER A 257 15.58 -3.43 -4.14
N SER A 258 15.10 -4.45 -3.42
CA SER A 258 13.75 -5.02 -3.55
C SER A 258 12.86 -4.79 -2.33
N ASN A 259 13.31 -4.01 -1.34
CA ASN A 259 12.54 -3.69 -0.14
C ASN A 259 12.97 -2.31 0.41
N PRO A 260 12.10 -1.29 0.43
CA PRO A 260 10.67 -1.33 0.11
C PRO A 260 10.37 -1.37 -1.39
N ILE A 261 9.17 -1.83 -1.75
CA ILE A 261 8.66 -1.85 -3.13
C ILE A 261 7.76 -0.66 -3.39
N GLU A 262 7.86 -0.09 -4.59
CA GLU A 262 6.90 0.88 -5.10
C GLU A 262 5.64 0.13 -5.51
N ILE A 263 4.50 0.47 -4.90
CA ILE A 263 3.21 -0.13 -5.25
C ILE A 263 2.58 0.64 -6.38
N LEU A 264 2.60 1.97 -6.28
CA LEU A 264 1.85 2.82 -7.18
C LEU A 264 2.31 4.28 -7.19
N GLU A 265 2.53 4.81 -8.39
CA GLU A 265 2.84 6.21 -8.62
C GLU A 265 1.57 7.10 -8.57
N GLY A 266 1.76 8.36 -8.16
CA GLY A 266 0.73 9.39 -8.20
C GLY A 266 -0.06 9.52 -6.90
N ILE A 267 0.35 8.82 -5.84
CA ILE A 267 -0.19 9.02 -4.49
C ILE A 267 0.72 10.02 -3.77
N GLU A 268 0.24 11.25 -3.63
CA GLU A 268 1.01 12.40 -3.13
C GLU A 268 1.03 12.48 -1.60
N ASN A 269 -0.06 12.08 -0.94
CA ASN A 269 -0.16 12.12 0.52
C ASN A 269 -1.03 10.96 1.04
N LEU A 270 -0.69 10.47 2.23
CA LEU A 270 -1.42 9.47 3.00
C LEU A 270 -1.63 10.03 4.41
N GLN A 271 -2.89 10.12 4.85
CA GLN A 271 -3.27 10.52 6.21
C GLN A 271 -4.17 9.47 6.84
N ILE A 272 -3.99 9.25 8.14
CA ILE A 272 -4.67 8.16 8.84
C ILE A 272 -5.21 8.64 10.17
N LEU A 273 -6.49 8.38 10.39
CA LEU A 273 -7.14 8.54 11.68
C LEU A 273 -7.56 7.20 12.25
N TYR A 274 -7.36 7.04 13.55
CA TYR A 274 -7.63 5.85 14.34
C TYR A 274 -8.89 6.09 15.16
N GLY A 275 -9.88 5.22 14.97
CA GLY A 275 -11.15 5.24 15.68
C GLY A 275 -11.04 4.47 16.98
N GLU A 276 -10.96 5.17 18.11
CA GLU A 276 -10.97 4.59 19.46
C GLU A 276 -12.39 4.23 19.87
N ASP A 277 -12.55 3.02 20.41
CA ASP A 277 -13.72 2.49 21.09
C ASP A 277 -13.47 2.59 22.61
N THR A 278 -14.11 3.57 23.23
CA THR A 278 -13.92 3.99 24.62
C THR A 278 -14.94 3.37 25.57
N ASP A 279 -15.98 2.71 25.05
CA ASP A 279 -17.01 2.01 25.80
C ASP A 279 -17.06 0.50 25.55
N ALA A 280 -16.12 -0.02 24.73
CA ALA A 280 -15.91 -1.43 24.42
C ALA A 280 -17.12 -2.10 23.75
N ASP A 281 -17.86 -1.35 22.92
CA ASP A 281 -19.02 -1.86 22.17
C ASP A 281 -18.65 -2.35 20.74
N GLY A 282 -17.37 -2.22 20.37
CA GLY A 282 -16.80 -2.55 19.07
C GLY A 282 -16.93 -1.44 18.03
N VAL A 283 -17.40 -0.25 18.41
CA VAL A 283 -17.62 0.90 17.53
C VAL A 283 -16.76 2.07 17.95
N ALA A 284 -16.14 2.74 16.98
CA ALA A 284 -15.34 3.93 17.28
C ALA A 284 -16.22 5.11 17.71
N ASN A 285 -15.96 5.68 18.89
CA ASN A 285 -16.65 6.90 19.37
C ASN A 285 -15.93 8.18 18.90
N GLN A 286 -14.61 8.12 18.70
CA GLN A 286 -13.82 9.28 18.27
C GLN A 286 -12.65 8.88 17.36
N TYR A 287 -12.22 9.81 16.51
CA TYR A 287 -11.10 9.61 15.58
C TYR A 287 -9.93 10.53 15.91
N LYS A 288 -8.74 9.95 16.02
CA LYS A 288 -7.50 10.67 16.39
C LYS A 288 -6.36 10.34 15.44
N THR A 289 -5.38 11.23 15.33
CA THR A 289 -4.10 10.90 14.70
C THR A 289 -3.32 9.94 15.59
N ALA A 290 -2.37 9.19 15.01
CA ALA A 290 -1.54 8.26 15.78
C ALA A 290 -0.82 8.92 16.96
N ALA A 291 -0.44 10.20 16.85
CA ALA A 291 0.19 10.98 17.91
C ALA A 291 -0.68 11.17 19.15
N ASN A 292 -2.01 11.08 19.00
CA ASN A 292 -3.00 11.37 20.04
C ASN A 292 -3.74 10.12 20.53
N VAL A 293 -3.47 8.95 19.92
CA VAL A 293 -4.00 7.66 20.40
C VAL A 293 -3.27 7.30 21.69
N THR A 294 -4.02 7.12 22.78
CA THR A 294 -3.43 6.85 24.10
C THR A 294 -3.19 5.35 24.31
N ASP A 295 -4.18 4.54 23.96
CA ASP A 295 -4.06 3.09 23.91
C ASP A 295 -4.42 2.60 22.52
N ILE A 296 -3.45 2.01 21.83
CA ILE A 296 -3.67 1.49 20.48
C ILE A 296 -4.60 0.28 20.52
N THR A 297 -4.77 -0.42 21.64
CA THR A 297 -5.62 -1.61 21.76
C THR A 297 -7.11 -1.27 21.68
N ASP A 298 -7.50 -0.05 22.05
CA ASP A 298 -8.88 0.48 21.95
C ASP A 298 -9.27 0.85 20.51
N VAL A 299 -8.37 0.75 19.54
CA VAL A 299 -8.69 1.09 18.14
C VAL A 299 -9.55 0.00 17.49
N ALA A 300 -10.82 0.34 17.23
CA ALA A 300 -11.79 -0.51 16.53
C ALA A 300 -11.82 -0.27 15.01
N SER A 301 -11.44 0.92 14.53
CA SER A 301 -11.45 1.23 13.09
C SER A 301 -10.36 2.20 12.66
N VAL A 302 -10.09 2.27 11.36
CA VAL A 302 -9.14 3.20 10.75
C VAL A 302 -9.80 3.92 9.57
N ARG A 303 -9.58 5.23 9.49
CA ARG A 303 -9.92 6.07 8.34
C ARG A 303 -8.66 6.43 7.60
N ILE A 304 -8.58 5.99 6.35
CA ILE A 304 -7.52 6.35 5.42
C ILE A 304 -8.02 7.48 4.53
N SER A 305 -7.19 8.50 4.35
CA SER A 305 -7.33 9.53 3.35
C SER A 305 -6.08 9.53 2.49
N ILE A 306 -6.26 9.44 1.17
CA ILE A 306 -5.16 9.60 0.21
C ILE A 306 -5.42 10.80 -0.70
N LEU A 307 -4.37 11.57 -0.95
CA LEU A 307 -4.34 12.59 -1.99
C LEU A 307 -3.64 12.00 -3.22
N ALA A 308 -4.37 11.83 -4.31
CA ALA A 308 -3.80 11.39 -5.57
C ALA A 308 -3.72 12.55 -6.56
N ARG A 309 -2.71 12.52 -7.43
CA ARG A 309 -2.49 13.54 -8.45
C ARG A 309 -2.18 12.96 -9.82
N THR A 310 -2.41 13.77 -10.85
CA THR A 310 -1.95 13.43 -12.21
C THR A 310 -0.44 13.61 -12.31
N SER A 311 0.26 12.69 -12.99
CA SER A 311 1.70 12.83 -13.25
C SER A 311 2.01 14.02 -14.16
N GLU A 312 1.07 14.38 -15.04
CA GLU A 312 1.22 15.50 -15.98
C GLU A 312 0.49 16.77 -15.54
N ASN A 313 0.97 17.91 -16.03
CA ASN A 313 0.37 19.23 -15.87
C ASN A 313 -0.80 19.42 -16.85
N LEU A 314 -1.99 18.96 -16.46
CA LEU A 314 -3.16 18.90 -17.35
C LEU A 314 -4.10 20.11 -17.25
N ALA A 315 -4.07 20.84 -16.13
CA ALA A 315 -4.86 22.05 -15.96
C ALA A 315 -4.29 23.23 -16.78
N SER A 316 -5.14 24.18 -17.15
CA SER A 316 -4.73 25.40 -17.87
C SER A 316 -3.92 26.36 -16.99
N GLN A 317 -4.25 26.41 -15.71
CA GLN A 317 -3.65 27.26 -14.68
C GLN A 317 -3.35 26.45 -13.42
N THR A 318 -2.63 27.06 -12.47
CA THR A 318 -2.39 26.43 -11.17
C THR A 318 -3.69 26.25 -10.40
N LEU A 319 -3.82 25.12 -9.71
CA LEU A 319 -5.03 24.77 -8.96
C LEU A 319 -4.72 24.72 -7.47
N THR A 320 -5.63 25.27 -6.67
CA THR A 320 -5.62 25.08 -5.22
C THR A 320 -6.45 23.86 -4.85
N TYR A 321 -6.12 23.22 -3.73
CA TYR A 321 -6.91 22.13 -3.17
C TYR A 321 -7.00 22.22 -1.65
N ASP A 322 -8.00 21.53 -1.10
CA ASP A 322 -8.17 21.35 0.34
C ASP A 322 -7.88 19.89 0.68
N TYR A 323 -7.17 19.66 1.79
CA TYR A 323 -6.82 18.32 2.23
C TYR A 323 -6.62 18.27 3.74
N ASN A 324 -7.25 17.29 4.38
CA ASN A 324 -7.11 16.99 5.81
C ASN A 324 -7.20 18.23 6.74
N GLY A 325 -8.10 19.16 6.42
CA GLY A 325 -8.37 20.38 7.19
C GLY A 325 -7.56 21.60 6.78
N ALA A 326 -6.49 21.44 5.99
CA ALA A 326 -5.79 22.54 5.36
C ALA A 326 -6.54 23.00 4.10
N THR A 327 -6.72 24.31 3.95
CA THR A 327 -7.52 24.92 2.87
C THR A 327 -6.68 25.80 1.96
N GLY A 328 -7.00 25.80 0.66
CA GLY A 328 -6.39 26.70 -0.32
C GLY A 328 -4.91 26.42 -0.60
N ILE A 329 -4.46 25.18 -0.45
CA ILE A 329 -3.06 24.79 -0.70
C ILE A 329 -2.76 25.00 -2.18
N ASN A 330 -1.75 25.81 -2.49
CA ASN A 330 -1.27 26.04 -3.86
C ASN A 330 0.13 25.46 -4.05
N PRO A 331 0.28 24.30 -4.70
CA PRO A 331 1.57 23.68 -4.95
C PRO A 331 2.36 24.36 -6.09
N GLY A 332 1.76 25.32 -6.81
CA GLY A 332 2.40 26.01 -7.93
C GLY A 332 2.47 25.22 -9.23
N ASP A 333 1.84 24.04 -9.29
CA ASP A 333 1.73 23.20 -10.49
C ASP A 333 0.32 23.21 -11.07
N ARG A 334 0.16 22.60 -12.24
CA ARG A 334 -1.12 22.43 -12.96
C ARG A 334 -1.59 20.97 -12.92
N ARG A 335 -1.18 20.21 -11.91
CA ARG A 335 -1.59 18.82 -11.70
C ARG A 335 -2.96 18.79 -11.05
N ILE A 336 -3.82 17.90 -11.52
CA ILE A 336 -5.14 17.72 -10.94
C ILE A 336 -5.00 16.79 -9.75
N ARG A 337 -5.59 17.16 -8.61
CA ARG A 337 -5.60 16.37 -7.37
C ARG A 337 -7.00 15.94 -7.01
N ARG A 338 -7.14 14.75 -6.41
CA ARG A 338 -8.39 14.30 -5.79
C ARG A 338 -8.12 13.53 -4.51
N VAL A 339 -9.05 13.69 -3.57
CA VAL A 339 -9.03 13.00 -2.28
C VAL A 339 -9.88 11.74 -2.38
N PHE A 340 -9.37 10.64 -1.84
CA PHE A 340 -10.12 9.39 -1.70
C PHE A 340 -10.02 8.91 -0.26
N ASN A 341 -11.16 8.50 0.30
CA ASN A 341 -11.26 8.09 1.69
C ASN A 341 -11.80 6.66 1.79
N ALA A 342 -11.33 5.93 2.81
CA ALA A 342 -11.87 4.63 3.19
C ALA A 342 -11.94 4.50 4.71
N THR A 343 -13.02 3.93 5.24
CA THR A 343 -13.15 3.58 6.66
C THR A 343 -13.22 2.07 6.81
N LEU A 344 -12.39 1.49 7.66
CA LEU A 344 -12.17 0.06 7.78
C LEU A 344 -12.20 -0.34 9.26
N ALA A 345 -12.96 -1.38 9.61
CA ALA A 345 -12.90 -1.97 10.95
C ALA A 345 -11.66 -2.87 11.08
N VAL A 346 -11.02 -2.85 12.26
CA VAL A 346 -9.89 -3.71 12.62
C VAL A 346 -10.44 -5.00 13.22
N ARG A 347 -10.88 -5.92 12.35
CA ARG A 347 -11.75 -7.05 12.73
C ARG A 347 -11.14 -8.02 13.74
N ASN A 348 -9.84 -8.30 13.65
CA ASN A 348 -9.21 -9.33 14.49
C ASN A 348 -8.79 -8.82 15.88
N ARG A 349 -9.31 -7.65 16.28
CA ARG A 349 -9.28 -7.15 17.66
C ARG A 349 -10.62 -7.23 18.38
N LEU A 350 -11.73 -7.29 17.64
CA LEU A 350 -13.11 -7.23 18.15
C LEU A 350 -13.70 -8.61 18.49
N GLN A 351 -12.87 -9.65 18.62
CA GLN A 351 -13.30 -11.04 18.78
C GLN A 351 -12.90 -11.64 20.12
#